data_AF-A0A5C9EBA6-F1
#
_entry.id   AF-A0A5C9EBA6-F1
#
_cell.length_a   1.000
_cell.length_b   1.000
_cell.length_c   1.000
_cell.angle_alpha   90.00
_cell.angle_beta   90.00
_cell.angle_gamma   90.00
#
_symmetry.space_group_name_H-M   'P 1'
#
loop_
_entity.id
_entity.type
_entity.pdbx_description
1 polymer ?
#
loop_
_entity_poly.entity_id
_entity_poly.type
_entity_poly.pdbx_seq_one_letter_code
_entity_poly.pdbx_strand_id
1 'polypeptide(L)'
;MSSGSGNMQLKKTDIYALLGSFDELVELKTLVRKISPTYNCDEALSEQFRSRLRALRMHLQPLFSQYIDEASIEEAAPPQEAQRKEIVSILREDPTNMALISSSSAKKILKNLGVDPRRLFVSGGPVFLEDYKKVNPQIPDSALKGIKKKCDNLLNEIKSQEWDTKELYFIYEKGDKSDELTLEKIGSLSELIGKEVKKLEINSWKDLEL
;
A
#
# COMPACT_ATOMS: atom_id res chain seq x y z
N MET A 1 25.43 23.64 2.26
CA MET A 1 26.76 23.82 1.62
C MET A 1 26.95 22.67 0.64
N SER A 2 27.25 23.02 -0.61
CA SER A 2 27.70 22.17 -1.72
C SER A 2 26.71 21.15 -2.31
N SER A 3 25.71 21.67 -3.03
CA SER A 3 25.21 21.04 -4.26
C SER A 3 26.32 21.04 -5.31
N GLY A 4 27.19 20.04 -5.27
CA GLY A 4 28.15 19.79 -6.34
C GLY A 4 27.47 19.00 -7.45
N SER A 5 27.09 19.64 -8.55
CA SER A 5 26.92 18.94 -9.83
C SER A 5 28.28 18.41 -10.27
N GLY A 6 28.68 17.28 -9.69
CA GLY A 6 29.81 16.50 -10.18
C GLY A 6 29.41 15.91 -11.53
N ASN A 7 30.14 16.25 -12.59
CA ASN A 7 29.97 15.59 -13.88
C ASN A 7 30.18 14.08 -13.70
N MET A 8 29.13 13.30 -13.94
CA MET A 8 29.21 11.84 -13.95
C MET A 8 30.11 11.41 -15.11
N GLN A 9 31.26 10.81 -14.80
CA GLN A 9 32.18 10.28 -15.81
C GLN A 9 32.13 8.76 -15.81
N LEU A 10 31.55 8.19 -16.87
CA LEU A 10 31.45 6.74 -17.03
C LEU A 10 32.82 6.15 -17.40
N LYS A 11 33.17 5.04 -16.74
CA LYS A 11 34.36 4.26 -17.08
C LYS A 11 34.07 3.38 -18.30
N LYS A 12 35.14 2.94 -18.97
CA LYS A 12 35.04 2.02 -20.11
C LYS A 12 34.27 0.73 -19.78
N THR A 13 34.44 0.21 -18.56
CA THR A 13 33.70 -0.96 -18.03
C THR A 13 32.20 -0.69 -17.96
N ASP A 14 31.82 0.53 -17.60
CA ASP A 14 30.42 0.94 -17.42
C ASP A 14 29.73 1.04 -18.78
N ILE A 15 30.45 1.57 -19.78
CA ILE A 15 29.99 1.59 -21.17
C ILE A 15 29.80 0.17 -21.71
N TYR A 16 30.73 -0.75 -21.45
CA TYR A 16 30.57 -2.14 -21.87
C TYR A 16 29.40 -2.84 -21.18
N ALA A 17 29.19 -2.57 -19.89
CA ALA A 17 28.05 -3.06 -19.14
C ALA A 17 26.72 -2.55 -19.74
N LEU A 18 26.64 -1.26 -20.07
CA LEU A 18 25.46 -0.68 -20.73
C LEU A 18 25.20 -1.28 -22.10
N LEU A 19 26.21 -1.39 -22.95
CA LEU A 19 26.07 -1.99 -24.28
C LEU A 19 25.61 -3.45 -24.19
N GLY A 20 26.22 -4.24 -23.28
CA GLY A 20 25.79 -5.62 -23.03
C GLY A 20 24.33 -5.70 -22.56
N SER A 21 23.89 -4.76 -21.71
CA SER A 21 22.48 -4.72 -21.28
C SER A 21 21.51 -4.45 -22.45
N PHE A 22 21.90 -3.63 -23.42
CA PHE A 22 21.07 -3.37 -24.61
C PHE A 22 20.96 -4.61 -25.50
N ASP A 23 22.06 -5.35 -25.68
CA ASP A 23 22.04 -6.60 -26.45
C ASP A 23 21.11 -7.62 -25.81
N GLU A 24 21.17 -7.79 -24.48
CA GLU A 24 20.26 -8.69 -23.76
C GLU A 24 18.78 -8.25 -23.87
N LEU A 25 18.50 -6.95 -23.84
CA LEU A 25 17.13 -6.42 -24.02
C LEU A 25 16.60 -6.64 -25.44
N VAL A 26 17.45 -6.50 -26.46
CA VAL A 26 17.08 -6.81 -27.86
C VAL A 26 16.74 -8.29 -28.00
N GLU A 27 17.56 -9.18 -27.42
CA GLU A 27 17.30 -10.62 -27.42
C GLU A 27 15.99 -10.97 -26.70
N LEU A 28 15.77 -10.42 -25.51
CA LEU A 28 14.51 -10.60 -24.77
C LEU A 28 13.29 -10.15 -25.60
N LYS A 29 13.39 -9.03 -26.32
CA LYS A 29 12.33 -8.59 -27.23
C LYS A 29 12.05 -9.60 -28.33
N THR A 30 13.07 -10.28 -28.86
CA THR A 30 12.84 -11.34 -29.86
C THR A 30 12.11 -12.54 -29.25
N LEU A 31 12.45 -12.92 -28.02
CA LEU A 31 11.77 -14.01 -27.31
C LEU A 31 10.29 -13.68 -27.05
N VAL A 32 9.99 -12.44 -26.65
CA VAL A 32 8.60 -11.97 -26.46
C VAL A 32 7.79 -12.08 -27.76
N ARG A 33 8.41 -11.77 -28.91
CA ARG A 33 7.74 -11.93 -30.21
C ARG A 33 7.42 -13.39 -30.54
N LYS A 34 8.27 -14.34 -30.14
CA LYS A 34 8.07 -15.78 -30.40
C LYS A 34 6.87 -16.36 -29.66
N ILE A 35 6.54 -15.81 -28.49
CA ILE A 35 5.42 -16.28 -27.66
C ILE A 35 4.13 -15.48 -27.89
N SER A 36 4.15 -14.42 -28.69
CA SER A 36 2.95 -13.63 -29.00
C SER A 36 1.98 -14.41 -29.92
N PRO A 37 0.66 -14.31 -29.73
CA PRO A 37 -0.07 -13.49 -28.75
C PRO A 37 -0.43 -14.22 -27.46
N THR A 38 -0.15 -15.51 -27.34
CA THR A 38 -0.62 -16.33 -26.20
C THR A 38 0.24 -16.16 -24.96
N TYR A 39 1.48 -15.71 -25.12
CA TYR A 39 2.51 -15.55 -24.10
C TYR A 39 2.82 -16.83 -23.32
N ASN A 40 2.48 -17.99 -23.88
CA ASN A 40 2.81 -19.29 -23.32
C ASN A 40 4.25 -19.63 -23.68
N CYS A 41 5.04 -19.95 -22.66
CA CYS A 41 6.45 -20.29 -22.79
C CYS A 41 6.64 -21.78 -22.50
N ASP A 42 7.23 -22.53 -23.43
CA ASP A 42 7.67 -23.89 -23.14
C ASP A 42 8.94 -23.88 -22.25
N GLU A 43 9.38 -25.06 -21.82
CA GLU A 43 10.53 -25.20 -20.92
C GLU A 43 11.83 -24.65 -21.54
N ALA A 44 12.04 -24.87 -22.84
CA ALA A 44 13.23 -24.43 -23.55
C ALA A 44 13.28 -22.90 -23.71
N LEU A 45 12.15 -22.26 -24.04
CA LEU A 45 12.03 -20.81 -24.12
C LEU A 45 12.10 -20.18 -22.72
N SER A 46 11.53 -20.83 -21.71
CA SER A 46 11.59 -20.37 -20.31
C SER A 46 13.03 -20.29 -19.80
N GLU A 47 13.85 -21.32 -20.07
CA GLU A 47 15.28 -21.29 -19.72
C GLU A 47 16.06 -20.23 -20.50
N GLN A 48 15.72 -19.99 -21.78
CA GLN A 48 16.30 -18.89 -22.55
C GLN A 48 15.96 -17.54 -21.93
N PHE A 49 14.69 -17.28 -21.58
CA PHE A 49 14.29 -16.05 -20.89
C PHE A 49 15.05 -15.86 -19.58
N ARG A 50 15.12 -16.90 -18.73
CA ARG A 50 15.81 -16.84 -17.44
C ARG A 50 17.29 -16.55 -17.61
N SER A 51 17.94 -17.21 -18.57
CA SER A 51 19.36 -17.00 -18.86
C SER A 51 19.64 -15.54 -19.27
N ARG A 52 18.83 -15.00 -20.18
CA ARG A 52 18.94 -13.60 -20.65
C ARG A 52 18.67 -12.59 -19.54
N LEU A 53 17.67 -12.83 -18.70
CA LEU A 53 17.39 -11.98 -17.53
C LEU A 53 18.53 -12.00 -16.50
N ARG A 54 19.17 -13.15 -16.27
CA ARG A 54 20.35 -13.24 -15.39
C ARG A 54 21.53 -12.47 -15.97
N ALA A 55 21.79 -12.60 -17.27
CA ALA A 55 22.85 -11.86 -17.95
C ALA A 55 22.61 -10.35 -17.88
N LEU A 56 21.38 -9.91 -18.16
CA LEU A 56 20.97 -8.51 -18.02
C LEU A 56 21.23 -7.98 -16.61
N ARG A 57 20.85 -8.74 -15.57
CA ARG A 57 21.13 -8.39 -14.18
C ARG A 57 22.62 -8.27 -13.91
N MET A 58 23.44 -9.21 -14.40
CA MET A 58 24.89 -9.16 -14.23
C MET A 58 25.53 -7.93 -14.88
N HIS A 59 25.03 -7.49 -16.03
CA HIS A 59 25.49 -6.27 -16.68
C HIS A 59 25.09 -5.02 -15.90
N LEU A 60 23.87 -4.96 -15.38
CA LEU A 60 23.36 -3.77 -14.70
C LEU A 60 23.82 -3.63 -13.25
N GLN A 61 24.09 -4.74 -12.54
CA GLN A 61 24.44 -4.71 -11.12
C GLN A 61 25.64 -3.81 -10.79
N PRO A 62 26.77 -3.85 -11.52
CA PRO A 62 27.90 -2.97 -11.23
C PRO A 62 27.57 -1.49 -11.41
N LEU A 63 26.70 -1.15 -12.38
CA LEU A 63 26.26 0.22 -12.61
C LEU A 63 25.37 0.69 -11.47
N PHE A 64 24.43 -0.15 -11.04
CA PHE A 64 23.55 0.15 -9.93
C PHE A 64 24.36 0.36 -8.65
N SER A 65 25.23 -0.58 -8.28
CA SER A 65 26.04 -0.46 -7.06
C SER A 65 27.01 0.74 -7.06
N GLN A 66 27.42 1.24 -8.24
CA GLN A 66 28.37 2.36 -8.33
C GLN A 66 27.68 3.73 -8.42
N TYR A 67 26.51 3.80 -9.04
CA TYR A 67 25.88 5.08 -9.41
C TYR A 67 24.48 5.27 -8.86
N ILE A 68 23.88 4.23 -8.29
CA ILE A 68 22.57 4.29 -7.65
C ILE A 68 22.78 3.92 -6.19
N ASP A 69 22.49 4.87 -5.30
CA ASP A 69 22.41 4.57 -3.88
C ASP A 69 21.14 3.74 -3.65
N GLU A 70 21.25 2.51 -3.17
CA GLU A 70 20.09 1.64 -2.91
C GLU A 70 19.09 2.31 -1.96
N ALA A 71 19.56 3.20 -1.06
CA ALA A 71 18.68 4.03 -0.21
C ALA A 71 17.84 5.03 -1.01
N SER A 72 18.34 5.54 -2.15
CA SER A 72 17.60 6.43 -3.05
C SER A 72 16.60 5.69 -3.96
N ILE A 73 16.70 4.36 -4.08
CA ILE A 73 15.71 3.54 -4.80
C ILE A 73 14.46 3.35 -3.93
N GLU A 74 14.61 3.27 -2.60
CA GLU A 74 13.46 3.22 -1.68
C GLU A 74 12.59 4.48 -1.75
N GLU A 75 13.20 5.65 -1.97
CA GLU A 75 12.48 6.91 -2.24
C GLU A 75 11.82 6.95 -3.64
N ALA A 76 12.21 6.06 -4.55
CA ALA A 76 11.71 6.01 -5.93
C ALA A 76 10.64 4.92 -6.17
N ALA A 77 10.27 4.14 -5.14
CA ALA A 77 9.07 3.32 -5.23
C ALA A 77 7.88 4.24 -5.56
N PRO A 78 7.00 3.88 -6.52
CA PRO A 78 5.79 4.65 -6.76
C PRO A 78 5.11 4.90 -5.40
N PRO A 79 4.57 6.10 -5.11
CA PRO A 79 3.98 6.42 -3.80
C PRO A 79 3.00 5.35 -3.29
N GLN A 80 2.37 4.66 -4.23
CA GLN A 80 1.42 3.55 -4.07
C GLN A 80 2.09 2.28 -3.50
N GLU A 81 3.28 1.92 -3.98
CA GLU A 81 4.02 0.75 -3.52
C GLU A 81 4.65 0.99 -2.13
N ALA A 82 5.06 2.24 -1.85
CA ALA A 82 5.50 2.64 -0.51
C ALA A 82 4.35 2.58 0.52
N GLN A 83 3.19 3.19 0.23
CA GLN A 83 2.00 3.12 1.10
C GLN A 83 1.56 1.67 1.34
N ARG A 84 1.60 0.83 0.31
CA ARG A 84 1.28 -0.59 0.44
C ARG A 84 2.25 -1.33 1.35
N LYS A 85 3.57 -1.11 1.19
CA LYS A 85 4.59 -1.74 2.05
C LYS A 85 4.41 -1.32 3.50
N GLU A 86 4.13 -0.04 3.75
CA GLU A 86 3.87 0.49 5.09
C GLU A 86 2.63 -0.16 5.75
N ILE A 87 1.51 -0.26 5.04
CA ILE A 87 0.31 -0.93 5.56
C ILE A 87 0.58 -2.40 5.86
N VAL A 88 1.32 -3.08 4.99
CA VAL A 88 1.68 -4.49 5.18
C VAL A 88 2.61 -4.65 6.38
N SER A 89 3.64 -3.82 6.55
CA SER A 89 4.53 -3.93 7.71
C SER A 89 3.77 -3.67 9.02
N ILE A 90 2.95 -2.62 9.07
CA ILE A 90 2.19 -2.26 10.26
C ILE A 90 1.15 -3.33 10.62
N LEU A 91 0.34 -3.77 9.66
CA LEU A 91 -0.79 -4.64 9.96
C LEU A 91 -0.44 -6.11 9.83
N ARG A 92 0.34 -6.54 8.85
CA ARG A 92 0.60 -7.97 8.64
C ARG A 92 1.73 -8.48 9.53
N GLU A 93 2.82 -7.73 9.65
CA GLU A 93 4.02 -8.20 10.34
C GLU A 93 3.90 -8.10 11.86
N ASP A 94 3.16 -7.11 12.37
CA ASP A 94 2.80 -7.02 13.77
C ASP A 94 1.35 -7.53 14.02
N PRO A 95 1.19 -8.72 14.65
CA PRO A 95 -0.12 -9.32 14.84
C PRO A 95 -1.00 -8.56 15.85
N THR A 96 -0.42 -7.72 16.70
CA THR A 96 -1.14 -6.99 17.76
C THR A 96 -1.88 -5.76 17.24
N ASN A 97 -1.45 -5.24 16.10
CA ASN A 97 -2.04 -4.06 15.48
C ASN A 97 -3.41 -4.38 14.87
N MET A 98 -4.36 -3.47 15.13
CA MET A 98 -5.71 -3.49 14.60
C MET A 98 -5.96 -2.27 13.74
N ALA A 99 -6.88 -2.38 12.77
CA ALA A 99 -7.23 -1.27 11.90
C ALA A 99 -8.72 -0.96 11.93
N LEU A 100 -9.02 0.33 11.93
CA LEU A 100 -10.33 0.91 11.68
C LEU A 100 -10.34 1.50 10.27
N ILE A 101 -11.35 1.13 9.48
CA ILE A 101 -11.57 1.61 8.11
C ILE A 101 -13.04 1.96 7.92
N SER A 102 -13.33 2.97 7.10
CA SER A 102 -14.70 3.35 6.80
C SER A 102 -15.39 2.46 5.77
N SER A 103 -14.63 1.90 4.82
CA SER A 103 -15.20 1.19 3.68
C SER A 103 -15.14 -0.34 3.80
N SER A 104 -16.24 -1.01 3.42
CA SER A 104 -16.24 -2.45 3.24
C SER A 104 -15.40 -2.93 2.05
N SER A 105 -15.21 -2.09 1.01
CA SER A 105 -14.31 -2.43 -0.11
C SER A 105 -12.86 -2.45 0.35
N ALA A 106 -12.46 -1.49 1.19
CA ALA A 106 -11.15 -1.45 1.81
C ALA A 106 -10.83 -2.73 2.60
N LYS A 107 -11.82 -3.31 3.29
CA LYS A 107 -11.66 -4.60 4.00
C LYS A 107 -11.20 -5.71 3.05
N LYS A 108 -11.78 -5.77 1.84
CA LYS A 108 -11.42 -6.78 0.82
C LYS A 108 -9.99 -6.59 0.34
N ILE A 109 -9.58 -5.34 0.14
CA ILE A 109 -8.22 -4.98 -0.31
C ILE A 109 -7.20 -5.39 0.76
N LEU A 110 -7.40 -5.01 2.02
CA LEU A 110 -6.52 -5.41 3.13
C LEU A 110 -6.46 -6.94 3.30
N LYS A 111 -7.57 -7.64 3.10
CA LYS A 111 -7.58 -9.12 3.11
C LYS A 111 -6.72 -9.69 1.99
N ASN A 112 -6.78 -9.13 0.78
CA ASN A 112 -5.94 -9.56 -0.35
C ASN A 112 -4.45 -9.28 -0.11
N LEU A 113 -4.13 -8.29 0.73
CA LEU A 113 -2.78 -8.00 1.23
C LEU A 113 -2.32 -8.95 2.36
N GLY A 114 -3.17 -9.89 2.80
CA GLY A 114 -2.86 -10.88 3.81
C GLY A 114 -3.14 -10.45 5.25
N VAL A 115 -3.86 -9.35 5.46
CA VAL A 115 -4.27 -8.90 6.80
C VAL A 115 -5.41 -9.77 7.34
N ASP A 116 -5.30 -10.27 8.57
CA ASP A 116 -6.38 -11.04 9.23
C ASP A 116 -7.66 -10.18 9.37
N PRO A 117 -8.80 -10.58 8.77
CA PRO A 117 -10.07 -9.87 8.85
C PRO A 117 -10.64 -9.67 10.26
N ARG A 118 -10.21 -10.46 11.25
CA ARG A 118 -10.63 -10.33 12.66
C ARG A 118 -10.03 -9.10 13.35
N ARG A 119 -9.01 -8.49 12.74
CA ARG A 119 -8.34 -7.27 13.24
C ARG A 119 -8.79 -6.02 12.51
N LEU A 120 -9.84 -6.13 11.70
CA LEU A 120 -10.38 -5.04 10.88
C LEU A 120 -11.77 -4.64 11.37
N PHE A 121 -11.84 -3.47 12.00
CA PHE A 121 -13.08 -2.78 12.32
C PHE A 121 -13.55 -1.98 11.11
N VAL A 122 -14.82 -2.17 10.73
CA VAL A 122 -15.41 -1.49 9.57
C VAL A 122 -16.66 -0.75 9.97
N SER A 123 -16.65 0.58 9.85
CA SER A 123 -17.82 1.42 10.17
C SER A 123 -18.85 1.47 9.05
N GLY A 124 -18.44 1.31 7.79
CA GLY A 124 -19.34 1.43 6.63
C GLY A 124 -19.79 2.88 6.35
N GLY A 125 -19.03 3.86 6.83
CA GLY A 125 -19.34 5.29 6.85
C GLY A 125 -18.61 5.99 8.01
N PRO A 126 -19.02 7.21 8.41
CA PRO A 126 -18.43 7.86 9.58
C PRO A 126 -18.63 7.00 10.82
N VAL A 127 -17.71 7.06 11.78
CA VAL A 127 -17.84 6.29 13.02
C VAL A 127 -19.02 6.79 13.87
N PHE A 128 -19.26 8.10 13.88
CA PHE A 128 -20.25 8.74 14.73
C PHE A 128 -21.55 9.02 13.97
N LEU A 129 -22.68 8.72 14.60
CA LEU A 129 -24.01 8.80 13.98
C LEU A 129 -24.34 10.19 13.42
N GLU A 130 -23.99 11.24 14.16
CA GLU A 130 -24.29 12.61 13.81
C GLU A 130 -23.63 13.08 12.51
N ASP A 131 -22.58 12.39 12.05
CA ASP A 131 -21.85 12.74 10.83
C ASP A 131 -22.47 12.11 9.57
N TYR A 132 -23.35 11.11 9.71
CA TYR A 132 -23.98 10.47 8.55
C TYR A 132 -24.81 11.44 7.71
N LYS A 133 -25.56 12.35 8.35
CA LYS A 133 -26.32 13.37 7.61
C LYS A 133 -25.43 14.46 7.02
N LYS A 134 -24.20 14.65 7.53
CA LYS A 134 -23.21 15.54 6.89
C LYS A 134 -22.68 14.91 5.60
N VAL A 135 -22.47 13.60 5.59
CA VAL A 135 -22.09 12.84 4.37
C VAL A 135 -23.24 12.84 3.37
N ASN A 136 -24.43 12.45 3.80
CA ASN A 136 -25.62 12.40 2.95
C ASN A 136 -26.86 12.96 3.68
N PRO A 137 -27.27 14.22 3.38
CA PRO A 137 -28.44 14.84 4.00
C PRO A 137 -29.77 14.14 3.70
N GLN A 138 -29.84 13.32 2.65
CA GLN A 138 -31.07 12.62 2.22
C GLN A 138 -31.33 11.33 2.99
N ILE A 139 -30.48 10.95 3.95
CA ILE A 139 -30.68 9.75 4.76
C ILE A 139 -31.99 9.89 5.57
N PRO A 140 -32.95 8.95 5.40
CA PRO A 140 -34.19 8.96 6.17
C PRO A 140 -33.95 8.67 7.66
N ASP A 141 -34.75 9.28 8.54
CA ASP A 141 -34.66 9.05 9.99
C ASP A 141 -34.91 7.59 10.40
N SER A 142 -35.69 6.86 9.61
CA SER A 142 -35.90 5.42 9.79
C SER A 142 -34.60 4.62 9.61
N ALA A 143 -33.73 5.01 8.67
CA ALA A 143 -32.44 4.39 8.44
C ALA A 143 -31.42 4.75 9.54
N LEU A 144 -31.50 5.96 10.10
CA LEU A 144 -30.62 6.39 11.20
C LEU A 144 -30.71 5.49 12.43
N LYS A 145 -31.87 4.87 12.71
CA LYS A 145 -32.00 3.91 13.82
C LYS A 145 -31.09 2.68 13.63
N GLY A 146 -31.06 2.15 12.40
CA GLY A 146 -30.21 1.01 12.06
C GLY A 146 -28.73 1.39 12.07
N ILE A 147 -28.40 2.57 11.55
CA ILE A 147 -27.04 3.12 11.55
C ILE A 147 -26.56 3.34 12.98
N LYS A 148 -27.38 3.93 13.86
CA LYS A 148 -27.05 4.12 15.28
C LYS A 148 -26.62 2.82 15.93
N LYS A 149 -27.40 1.75 15.75
CA LYS A 149 -27.07 0.43 16.30
C LYS A 149 -25.73 -0.09 15.76
N LYS A 150 -25.41 0.15 14.48
CA LYS A 150 -24.11 -0.23 13.91
C LYS A 150 -22.96 0.56 14.53
N CYS A 151 -23.09 1.88 14.66
CA CYS A 151 -22.11 2.73 15.33
C CYS A 151 -21.89 2.28 16.78
N ASP A 152 -22.97 2.09 17.55
CA ASP A 152 -22.89 1.65 18.95
C ASP A 152 -22.20 0.28 19.07
N ASN A 153 -22.55 -0.68 18.20
CA ASN A 153 -21.92 -1.99 18.17
C ASN A 153 -20.42 -1.91 17.86
N LEU A 154 -20.03 -1.13 16.86
CA LEU A 154 -18.64 -0.93 16.48
C LEU A 154 -17.84 -0.32 17.63
N LEU A 155 -18.34 0.75 18.24
CA LEU A 155 -17.68 1.42 19.36
C LEU A 155 -17.54 0.48 20.57
N ASN A 156 -18.56 -0.35 20.84
CA ASN A 156 -18.47 -1.37 21.88
C ASN A 156 -17.45 -2.46 21.55
N GLU A 157 -17.38 -2.90 20.29
CA GLU A 157 -16.42 -3.91 19.83
C GLU A 157 -14.98 -3.40 19.98
N ILE A 158 -14.73 -2.15 19.58
CA ILE A 158 -13.45 -1.45 19.76
C ILE A 158 -13.15 -1.32 21.26
N LYS A 159 -14.09 -0.81 22.06
CA LYS A 159 -13.91 -0.63 23.51
C LYS A 159 -13.63 -1.93 24.26
N SER A 160 -14.19 -3.06 23.80
CA SER A 160 -14.02 -4.36 24.46
C SER A 160 -12.65 -5.02 24.26
N GLN A 161 -11.79 -4.46 23.41
CA GLN A 161 -10.44 -4.97 23.24
C GLN A 161 -9.53 -4.58 24.40
N GLU A 162 -8.56 -5.43 24.72
CA GLU A 162 -7.44 -5.10 25.60
C GLU A 162 -6.39 -4.28 24.83
N TRP A 163 -6.35 -2.96 25.07
CA TRP A 163 -5.51 -2.02 24.33
C TRP A 163 -4.09 -1.84 24.89
N ASP A 164 -3.79 -2.37 26.07
CA ASP A 164 -2.46 -2.24 26.71
C ASP A 164 -1.33 -2.81 25.83
N THR A 165 -1.64 -3.82 25.03
CA THR A 165 -0.69 -4.52 24.15
C THR A 165 -0.99 -4.35 22.66
N LYS A 166 -1.99 -3.51 22.32
CA LYS A 166 -2.46 -3.32 20.95
C LYS A 166 -2.37 -1.86 20.54
N GLU A 167 -2.36 -1.63 19.24
CA GLU A 167 -2.49 -0.31 18.63
C GLU A 167 -3.70 -0.31 17.70
N LEU A 168 -4.43 0.80 17.70
CA LEU A 168 -5.47 1.05 16.71
C LEU A 168 -4.93 2.01 15.65
N TYR A 169 -4.94 1.57 14.40
CA TYR A 169 -4.65 2.41 13.24
C TYR A 169 -5.96 2.79 12.56
N PHE A 170 -6.26 4.07 12.47
CA PHE A 170 -7.27 4.57 11.54
C PHE A 170 -6.61 4.80 10.18
N ILE A 171 -6.98 3.97 9.20
CA ILE A 171 -6.52 4.13 7.82
C ILE A 171 -7.61 4.87 7.05
N TYR A 172 -7.24 6.00 6.45
CA TYR A 172 -8.18 6.91 5.82
C TYR A 172 -7.73 7.34 4.43
N GLU A 173 -8.70 7.42 3.51
CA GLU A 173 -8.51 7.88 2.13
C GLU A 173 -8.61 9.41 2.06
N LYS A 174 -7.60 10.01 1.44
CA LYS A 174 -7.52 11.46 1.27
C LYS A 174 -8.69 11.97 0.43
N GLY A 175 -9.43 12.94 0.98
CA GLY A 175 -10.59 13.53 0.32
C GLY A 175 -11.88 12.69 0.44
N ASP A 176 -11.87 11.55 1.14
CA ASP A 176 -13.11 10.87 1.50
C ASP A 176 -13.79 11.61 2.66
N LYS A 177 -15.02 12.08 2.41
CA LYS A 177 -15.77 12.90 3.36
C LYS A 177 -16.12 12.15 4.64
N SER A 178 -16.33 10.84 4.58
CA SER A 178 -16.65 10.03 5.74
C SER A 178 -15.43 9.86 6.66
N ASP A 179 -14.28 9.66 6.03
CA ASP A 179 -12.99 9.56 6.67
C ASP A 179 -12.56 10.88 7.32
N GLU A 180 -12.72 12.02 6.63
CA GLU A 180 -12.44 13.35 7.17
C GLU A 180 -13.26 13.64 8.44
N LEU A 181 -14.56 13.35 8.41
CA LEU A 181 -15.44 13.53 9.58
C LEU A 181 -15.05 12.63 10.76
N THR A 182 -14.57 11.42 10.47
CA THR A 182 -14.05 10.52 11.50
C THR A 182 -12.73 11.05 12.07
N LEU A 183 -11.86 11.59 11.21
CA LEU A 183 -10.56 12.15 11.57
C LEU A 183 -10.71 13.38 12.49
N GLU A 184 -11.68 14.26 12.22
CA GLU A 184 -12.01 15.41 13.08
C GLU A 184 -12.31 14.99 14.53
N LYS A 185 -12.84 13.78 14.72
CA LYS A 185 -13.26 13.23 16.02
C LYS A 185 -12.40 12.07 16.50
N ILE A 186 -11.22 11.90 15.92
CA ILE A 186 -10.29 10.82 16.29
C ILE A 186 -9.89 10.88 17.78
N GLY A 187 -9.93 12.07 18.38
CA GLY A 187 -9.73 12.26 19.82
C GLY A 187 -10.75 11.51 20.67
N SER A 188 -12.03 11.49 20.27
CA SER A 188 -13.07 10.73 20.99
C SER A 188 -12.84 9.22 20.91
N LEU A 189 -12.27 8.72 19.81
CA LEU A 189 -11.84 7.33 19.72
C LEU A 189 -10.62 7.04 20.60
N SER A 190 -9.69 8.00 20.69
CA SER A 190 -8.51 7.88 21.56
C SER A 190 -8.90 7.85 23.04
N GLU A 191 -9.84 8.71 23.45
CA GLU A 191 -10.44 8.70 24.78
C GLU A 191 -11.17 7.38 25.07
N LEU A 192 -11.92 6.85 24.09
CA LEU A 192 -12.67 5.59 24.23
C LEU A 192 -11.77 4.40 24.56
N ILE A 193 -10.58 4.34 23.95
CA ILE A 193 -9.62 3.24 24.14
C ILE A 193 -8.54 3.57 25.18
N GLY A 194 -8.51 4.81 25.71
CA GLY A 194 -7.51 5.26 26.68
C GLY A 194 -6.10 5.42 26.10
N LYS A 195 -5.96 5.52 24.77
CA LYS A 195 -4.68 5.54 24.06
C LYS A 195 -4.82 6.30 22.74
N GLU A 196 -3.72 6.89 22.27
CA GLU A 196 -3.71 7.57 20.97
C GLU A 196 -4.04 6.59 19.82
N VAL A 197 -5.02 6.95 18.99
CA VAL A 197 -5.27 6.25 17.73
C VAL A 197 -4.27 6.73 16.68
N LYS A 198 -3.49 5.80 16.15
CA LYS A 198 -2.53 6.07 15.08
C LYS A 198 -3.26 6.33 13.77
N LYS A 199 -2.71 7.22 12.96
CA LYS A 199 -3.34 7.71 11.72
C LYS A 199 -2.47 7.31 10.54
N LEU A 200 -3.07 6.73 9.50
CA LEU A 200 -2.38 6.39 8.26
C LEU A 200 -3.19 6.92 7.07
N GLU A 201 -2.64 7.90 6.36
CA GLU A 201 -3.26 8.49 5.17
C GLU A 201 -2.90 7.67 3.94
N ILE A 202 -3.89 7.39 3.08
CA ILE A 202 -3.67 6.84 1.74
C ILE A 202 -4.26 7.77 0.67
N ASN A 203 -3.71 7.73 -0.53
CA ASN A 203 -4.26 8.51 -1.64
C ASN A 203 -5.57 7.90 -2.16
N SER A 204 -5.57 6.58 -2.38
CA SER A 204 -6.77 5.83 -2.68
C SER A 204 -6.65 4.37 -2.27
N TRP A 205 -7.77 3.77 -1.85
CA TRP A 205 -7.82 2.32 -1.66
C TRP A 205 -7.50 1.54 -2.95
N LYS A 206 -7.85 2.10 -4.11
CA LYS A 206 -7.59 1.47 -5.42
C LYS A 206 -6.10 1.38 -5.73
N ASP A 207 -5.30 2.33 -5.24
CA ASP A 207 -3.86 2.34 -5.44
C ASP A 207 -3.15 1.16 -4.73
N LEU A 208 -3.86 0.51 -3.80
CA LEU A 208 -3.37 -0.66 -3.08
C LEU A 208 -3.80 -1.99 -3.74
N GLU A 209 -4.61 -1.94 -4.80
CA GLU A 209 -4.97 -3.10 -5.60
C GLU A 209 -3.82 -3.49 -6.56
N LEU A 210 -3.64 -4.80 -6.77
CA LEU A 210 -2.65 -5.37 -7.69
C LEU A 210 -3.18 -5.42 -9.12
#